data_AF-A0A661WZL4-F1
#
_entry.id   AF-A0A661WZL4-F1
#
_cell.length_a   1.000
_cell.length_b   1.000
_cell.length_c   1.000
_cell.angle_alpha   90.00
_cell.angle_beta   90.00
_cell.angle_gamma   90.00
#
_symmetry.space_group_name_H-M   'P 1'
#
loop_
_entity.id
_entity.type
_entity.pdbx_description
1 polymer ?
#
loop_
_entity_poly.entity_id
_entity_poly.type
_entity_poly.pdbx_seq_one_letter_code
_entity_poly.pdbx_strand_id
1 'polypeptide(L)'
;MPEIKKRVENVRNARASSSREATRKLAAFPTLFGEIRQPNSDFILIPRVSSENRKYIPMGFFDKNYIVGDTCLSIPNATIFHFGILNSEMHMTWVKYTCGRLKSDYR
;
A
#
# COMPACT_ATOMS: atom_id res chain seq x y z
N MET A 1 -2.10 13.86 -26.59
CA MET A 1 -2.51 12.86 -25.58
C MET A 1 -3.93 13.13 -25.02
N PRO A 2 -5.01 13.01 -25.83
CA PRO A 2 -6.37 13.34 -25.37
C PRO A 2 -6.88 12.44 -24.23
N GLU A 3 -6.63 11.14 -24.30
CA GLU A 3 -7.12 10.17 -23.32
C GLU A 3 -6.56 10.38 -21.91
N ILE A 4 -5.29 10.75 -21.79
CA ILE A 4 -4.67 11.04 -20.49
C ILE A 4 -5.27 12.30 -19.88
N LYS A 5 -5.51 13.34 -20.68
CA LYS A 5 -6.18 14.57 -20.22
C LYS A 5 -7.57 14.26 -19.66
N LYS A 6 -8.33 13.38 -20.34
CA LYS A 6 -9.65 12.92 -19.88
C LYS A 6 -9.57 12.20 -18.53
N ARG A 7 -8.59 11.30 -18.34
CA ARG A 7 -8.37 10.61 -17.05
C ARG A 7 -8.05 11.58 -15.92
N VAL A 8 -7.16 12.54 -16.17
CA VAL A 8 -6.77 13.58 -15.20
C VAL A 8 -7.97 14.45 -14.83
N GLU A 9 -8.81 14.82 -15.78
CA GLU A 9 -10.02 15.61 -15.52
C GLU A 9 -11.02 14.84 -14.65
N ASN A 10 -11.22 13.56 -14.91
CA ASN A 10 -12.09 12.72 -14.08
C ASN A 10 -11.60 12.64 -12.63
N VAL A 11 -10.29 12.54 -12.41
CA VAL A 11 -9.68 12.58 -11.06
C VAL A 11 -9.91 13.93 -10.39
N ARG A 12 -9.72 15.04 -11.12
CA ARG A 12 -10.00 16.39 -10.60
C ARG A 12 -11.45 16.51 -10.13
N ASN A 13 -12.39 16.14 -11.00
CA ASN A 13 -13.82 16.26 -10.74
C ASN A 13 -14.25 15.40 -9.55
N ALA A 14 -13.79 14.14 -9.48
CA ALA A 14 -14.08 13.25 -8.36
C ALA A 14 -13.51 13.76 -7.03
N ARG A 15 -12.34 14.41 -7.05
CA ARG A 15 -11.74 15.01 -5.85
C ARG A 15 -12.47 16.28 -5.42
N ALA A 16 -12.85 17.13 -6.37
CA ALA A 16 -13.53 18.40 -6.11
C ALA A 16 -14.94 18.19 -5.48
N SER A 17 -15.63 17.12 -5.85
CA SER A 17 -16.95 16.77 -5.29
C SER A 17 -16.90 16.08 -3.93
N SER A 18 -15.71 15.82 -3.37
CA SER A 18 -15.57 15.11 -2.10
C SER A 18 -16.06 15.94 -0.90
N SER A 19 -16.72 15.28 0.05
CA SER A 19 -17.07 15.89 1.34
C SER A 19 -15.85 16.20 2.22
N ARG A 20 -14.73 15.49 2.03
CA ARG A 20 -13.50 15.68 2.79
C ARG A 20 -12.67 16.85 2.23
N GLU A 21 -12.43 17.87 3.05
CA GLU A 21 -11.68 19.07 2.64
C GLU A 21 -10.28 18.75 2.10
N ALA A 22 -9.55 17.86 2.75
CA ALA A 22 -8.24 17.42 2.29
C ALA A 22 -8.28 16.81 0.88
N THR A 23 -9.33 16.02 0.55
CA THR A 23 -9.50 15.46 -0.80
C THR A 23 -9.82 16.56 -1.81
N ARG A 24 -10.64 17.55 -1.47
CA ARG A 24 -10.92 18.70 -2.36
C ARG A 24 -9.66 19.49 -2.69
N LYS A 25 -8.78 19.74 -1.70
CA LYS A 25 -7.48 20.40 -1.92
C LYS A 25 -6.60 19.65 -2.93
N LEU A 26 -6.65 18.31 -2.93
CA LEU A 26 -5.93 17.47 -3.91
C LEU A 26 -6.48 17.55 -5.34
N ALA A 27 -7.63 18.18 -5.58
CA ALA A 27 -8.14 18.44 -6.93
C ALA A 27 -7.24 19.41 -7.70
N ALA A 28 -6.49 20.27 -7.02
CA ALA A 28 -5.49 21.16 -7.63
C ALA A 28 -4.30 20.38 -8.22
N PHE A 29 -4.04 19.15 -7.75
CA PHE A 29 -2.94 18.29 -8.19
C PHE A 29 -3.45 16.94 -8.71
N PRO A 30 -4.27 16.92 -9.78
CA PRO A 30 -4.98 15.72 -10.23
C PRO A 30 -4.08 14.68 -10.90
N THR A 31 -2.84 15.05 -11.23
CA THR A 31 -1.81 14.16 -11.80
C THR A 31 -1.00 13.42 -10.74
N LEU A 32 -1.11 13.81 -9.47
CA LEU A 32 -0.40 13.21 -8.34
C LEU A 32 -1.34 12.34 -7.50
N PHE A 33 -0.79 11.27 -6.89
CA PHE A 33 -1.51 10.56 -5.83
C PHE A 33 -1.66 11.44 -4.59
N GLY A 34 -2.70 11.20 -3.81
CA GLY A 34 -2.98 11.99 -2.60
C GLY A 34 -1.96 11.77 -1.49
N GLU A 35 -1.41 10.55 -1.41
CA GLU A 35 -0.30 10.21 -0.52
C GLU A 35 0.76 9.50 -1.35
N ILE A 36 1.92 10.14 -1.51
CA ILE A 36 3.04 9.58 -2.26
C ILE A 36 4.02 8.98 -1.25
N ARG A 37 3.99 7.65 -1.10
CA ARG A 37 4.84 6.89 -0.17
C ARG A 37 5.84 5.98 -0.90
N GLN A 38 6.02 6.19 -2.20
CA GLN A 38 6.88 5.36 -3.02
C GLN A 38 8.34 5.47 -2.56
N PRO A 39 9.02 4.35 -2.26
CA PRO A 39 10.43 4.37 -1.93
C PRO A 39 11.29 4.62 -3.18
N ASN A 40 12.47 5.23 -2.98
CA ASN A 40 13.45 5.46 -4.05
C ASN A 40 14.42 4.26 -4.25
N SER A 41 14.22 3.19 -3.49
CA SER A 41 15.02 1.96 -3.48
C SER A 41 14.12 0.75 -3.72
N ASP A 42 14.74 -0.40 -3.98
CA ASP A 42 14.05 -1.68 -3.90
C ASP A 42 13.51 -1.91 -2.47
N PHE A 43 12.44 -2.70 -2.37
CA PHE A 43 11.67 -2.82 -1.14
C PHE A 43 11.03 -4.21 -0.99
N ILE A 44 10.69 -4.57 0.25
CA ILE A 44 9.73 -5.64 0.53
C ILE A 44 8.33 -5.03 0.53
N LEU A 45 7.42 -5.61 -0.25
CA LEU A 45 5.99 -5.32 -0.22
C LEU A 45 5.30 -6.22 0.82
N ILE A 46 4.45 -5.64 1.65
CA ILE A 46 3.64 -6.32 2.67
C ILE A 46 2.17 -6.00 2.44
N PRO A 47 1.31 -6.98 2.11
CA PRO A 47 -0.13 -6.75 2.02
C PRO A 47 -0.71 -6.30 3.37
N ARG A 48 -1.52 -5.24 3.37
CA ARG A 48 -2.23 -4.76 4.58
C ARG A 48 -3.39 -5.65 4.99
N VAL A 49 -3.92 -6.45 4.07
CA VAL A 49 -4.99 -7.41 4.35
C VAL A 49 -4.68 -8.70 3.63
N SER A 50 -4.74 -9.83 4.34
CA SER A 50 -4.61 -11.15 3.72
C SER A 50 -5.37 -12.21 4.52
N SER A 51 -5.83 -13.25 3.82
CA SER A 51 -6.60 -14.33 4.46
C SER A 51 -5.84 -14.97 5.61
N GLU A 52 -6.57 -15.14 6.71
CA GLU A 52 -6.19 -15.85 7.93
C GLU A 52 -5.91 -17.34 7.72
N ASN A 53 -6.42 -17.93 6.63
CA ASN A 53 -6.17 -19.33 6.27
C ASN A 53 -4.73 -19.59 5.84
N ARG A 54 -3.94 -18.54 5.56
CA ARG A 54 -2.52 -18.68 5.22
C ARG A 54 -1.68 -18.78 6.48
N LYS A 55 -0.72 -19.70 6.48
CA LYS A 55 0.27 -19.83 7.55
C LYS A 55 1.17 -18.58 7.65
N TYR A 56 1.47 -17.95 6.51
CA TYR A 56 2.27 -16.74 6.40
C TYR A 56 1.57 -15.71 5.52
N ILE A 57 1.73 -14.42 5.84
CA ILE A 57 1.34 -13.32 4.95
C ILE A 57 2.26 -13.35 3.72
N PRO A 58 1.71 -13.33 2.48
CA PRO A 58 2.53 -13.38 1.28
C PRO A 58 3.23 -12.03 1.05
N MET A 59 4.47 -11.92 1.51
CA MET A 59 5.35 -10.77 1.28
C MET A 59 6.34 -11.07 0.15
N GLY A 60 6.91 -10.05 -0.48
CA GLY A 60 7.88 -10.24 -1.56
C GLY A 60 8.75 -9.03 -1.85
N PHE A 61 9.86 -9.24 -2.55
CA PHE A 61 10.75 -8.17 -3.01
C PHE A 61 10.25 -7.59 -4.34
N PHE A 62 10.32 -6.26 -4.46
CA PHE A 62 9.99 -5.51 -5.65
C PHE A 62 11.05 -4.43 -5.89
N ASP A 63 11.32 -4.14 -7.16
CA ASP A 63 12.18 -3.01 -7.51
C ASP A 63 11.44 -1.67 -7.42
N LYS A 64 12.20 -0.58 -7.36
CA LYS A 64 11.65 0.79 -7.21
C LYS A 64 10.70 1.25 -8.34
N ASN A 65 10.63 0.55 -9.47
CA ASN A 65 9.76 0.90 -10.59
C ASN A 65 8.31 0.42 -10.38
N TYR A 66 8.08 -0.50 -9.43
CA TYR A 66 6.75 -0.91 -9.02
C TYR A 66 6.13 0.09 -8.04
N ILE A 67 4.95 0.62 -8.35
CA ILE A 67 4.25 1.57 -7.48
C ILE A 67 3.50 0.83 -6.36
N VAL A 68 3.79 1.19 -5.11
CA VAL A 68 3.11 0.62 -3.93
C VAL A 68 1.67 1.14 -3.84
N GLY A 69 0.70 0.23 -3.90
CA GLY A 69 -0.72 0.55 -3.71
C GLY A 69 -1.09 0.83 -2.25
N ASP A 70 -2.23 1.48 -2.01
CA ASP A 70 -2.70 1.84 -0.66
C ASP A 70 -3.06 0.63 0.22
N THR A 71 -3.32 -0.52 -0.41
CA THR A 71 -3.59 -1.81 0.22
C THR A 71 -2.32 -2.56 0.63
N CYS A 72 -1.15 -1.97 0.42
CA CYS A 72 0.15 -2.53 0.77
C CYS A 72 0.98 -1.55 1.61
N LEU A 73 1.97 -2.10 2.30
CA LEU A 73 3.05 -1.38 2.96
C LEU A 73 4.37 -1.75 2.28
N SER A 74 5.38 -0.91 2.44
CA SER A 74 6.72 -1.18 1.92
C SER A 74 7.79 -0.95 2.98
N ILE A 75 8.82 -1.78 2.95
CA ILE A 75 10.06 -1.58 3.72
C ILE A 75 11.18 -1.28 2.71
N PRO A 76 11.64 -0.01 2.60
CA PRO A 76 12.73 0.35 1.72
C PRO A 76 14.06 -0.24 2.19
N ASN A 77 14.98 -0.50 1.26
CA ASN A 77 16.33 -1.01 1.55
C ASN A 77 16.32 -2.31 2.36
N ALA A 78 15.26 -3.11 2.20
CA ALA A 78 15.12 -4.34 2.95
C ALA A 78 16.11 -5.40 2.45
N THR A 79 16.72 -6.09 3.40
CA THR A 79 17.61 -7.24 3.14
C THR A 79 16.86 -8.56 3.35
N ILE A 80 17.46 -9.67 2.94
CA ILE A 80 16.92 -11.01 3.19
C ILE A 80 16.73 -11.31 4.68
N PHE A 81 17.52 -10.67 5.56
CA PHE A 81 17.33 -10.75 7.01
C PHE A 81 15.96 -10.21 7.43
N HIS A 82 15.58 -9.02 6.93
CA HIS A 82 14.27 -8.43 7.22
C HIS A 82 13.14 -9.34 6.75
N PHE A 83 13.27 -9.90 5.54
CA PHE A 83 12.31 -10.87 4.99
C PHE A 83 12.17 -12.11 5.87
N GLY A 84 13.30 -12.66 6.34
CA GLY A 84 13.32 -13.84 7.22
C GLY A 84 12.64 -13.59 8.57
N ILE A 85 12.86 -12.42 9.18
CA ILE A 85 12.17 -12.04 10.42
C ILE A 85 10.66 -11.91 10.20
N LEU A 86 10.24 -11.24 9.13
CA LEU A 86 8.81 -11.02 8.82
C LEU A 86 8.08 -12.30 8.40
N ASN A 87 8.79 -13.25 7.78
CA ASN A 87 8.26 -14.58 7.44
C ASN A 87 8.53 -15.63 8.52
N SER A 88 8.93 -15.23 9.73
CA SER A 88 9.13 -16.18 10.83
C SER A 88 7.80 -16.58 11.48
N GLU A 89 7.74 -17.78 12.06
CA GLU A 89 6.58 -18.19 12.86
C GLU A 89 6.36 -17.28 14.08
N MET A 90 7.43 -16.70 14.64
CA MET A 90 7.30 -15.77 15.75
C MET A 90 6.58 -14.48 15.33
N HIS A 91 6.95 -13.90 14.18
CA HIS A 91 6.26 -12.73 13.64
C HIS A 91 4.81 -13.06 13.30
N MET A 92 4.55 -14.20 12.65
CA MET A 92 3.18 -14.61 12.33
C MET A 92 2.33 -14.88 13.56
N THR A 93 2.92 -15.45 14.62
CA THR A 93 2.25 -15.63 15.91
C THR A 93 1.90 -14.27 16.52
N TRP A 94 2.83 -13.32 16.53
CA TRP A 94 2.55 -11.96 16.98
C TRP A 94 1.38 -11.34 16.20
N VAL A 95 1.45 -11.32 14.86
CA VAL A 95 0.37 -10.79 14.01
C VAL A 95 -0.96 -11.48 14.30
N LYS A 96 -0.96 -12.80 14.49
CA LYS A 96 -2.18 -13.58 14.72
C LYS A 96 -2.88 -13.21 16.03
N TYR A 97 -2.13 -12.94 17.09
CA TYR A 97 -2.68 -12.79 18.44
C TYR A 97 -2.76 -11.35 18.94
N THR A 98 -2.04 -10.39 18.34
CA THR A 98 -1.99 -9.01 18.86
C THR A 98 -2.45 -7.93 17.88
N CYS A 99 -2.42 -8.20 16.57
CA CYS A 99 -2.75 -7.19 15.55
C CYS A 99 -4.25 -7.14 15.23
N GLY A 100 -4.65 -6.10 14.50
CA GLY A 100 -6.02 -5.90 14.06
C GLY A 100 -6.47 -6.94 13.03
N ARG A 101 -7.77 -6.93 12.73
CA ARG A 101 -8.37 -7.79 11.71
C ARG A 101 -9.34 -7.02 10.82
N LEU A 102 -9.50 -7.47 9.58
CA LEU A 102 -10.66 -7.12 8.77
C LEU A 102 -11.61 -8.32 8.76
N LYS A 103 -12.68 -8.26 9.56
CA LYS A 103 -13.43 -9.44 9.97
C LYS A 103 -12.48 -10.44 10.65
N SER A 104 -12.11 -11.52 9.95
CA SER A 104 -11.15 -12.52 10.41
C SER A 104 -9.80 -12.42 9.72
N ASP A 105 -9.68 -11.70 8.59
CA ASP A 105 -8.44 -11.57 7.83
C ASP A 105 -7.38 -10.76 8.60
N TYR A 106 -6.10 -11.11 8.43
CA TYR A 106 -4.98 -10.37 9.04
C TYR A 106 -4.96 -8.91 8.58
N ARG A 107 -4.64 -7.97 9.49
CA ARG A 107 -4.50 -6.54 9.17
C ARG A 107 -3.43 -5.82 9.98
#